data_AF-A0A6G0XPK6-F1
#
_entry.id   AF-A0A6G0XPK6-F1
#
_cell.length_a   1.000
_cell.length_b   1.000
_cell.length_c   1.000
_cell.angle_alpha   90.00
_cell.angle_beta   90.00
_cell.angle_gamma   90.00
#
_symmetry.space_group_name_H-M   'P 1'
#
loop_
_entity.id
_entity.type
_entity.pdbx_description
1 polymer ?
#
loop_
_entity_poly.entity_id
_entity_poly.type
_entity_poly.pdbx_seq_one_letter_code
_entity_poly.pdbx_strand_id
1 'polypeptide(L)'
;MIKERKKKKIYLNRLKLILQHFEKRVKSIVAGLKTIGVIGTASCIVDKIMNDLPSLIRKSRCENSQCVIPLMETISSKLSLNVYENEFQIQLEIEDHLKTYKETCSYCGNERNVSTEITTHLFIEISYLPKGKFINYTNLINIIL
;
A
#
# COMPACT_ATOMS: atom_id res chain seq x y z
N MET A 1 20.69 12.15 13.96
CA MET A 1 19.39 11.49 14.28
C MET A 1 18.25 12.50 14.14
N ILE A 2 17.35 12.36 13.17
CA ILE A 2 16.22 13.30 12.99
C ILE A 2 15.20 13.01 14.10
N LYS A 3 14.98 13.98 15.01
CA LYS A 3 13.95 13.91 16.06
C LYS A 3 12.59 13.53 15.46
N GLU A 4 11.83 12.67 16.12
CA GLU A 4 10.57 12.10 15.64
C GLU A 4 9.54 13.15 15.19
N ARG A 5 9.48 14.29 15.88
CA ARG A 5 8.66 15.45 15.51
C ARG A 5 8.99 16.03 14.12
N LYS A 6 10.25 15.99 13.70
CA LYS A 6 10.68 16.40 12.35
C LYS A 6 10.26 15.38 11.29
N LYS A 7 10.29 14.07 11.60
CA LYS A 7 9.82 13.02 10.68
C LYS A 7 8.32 13.17 10.39
N LYS A 8 7.48 13.35 11.41
CA LYS A 8 6.03 13.59 11.26
C LYS A 8 5.74 14.85 10.43
N LYS A 9 6.53 15.92 10.58
CA LYS A 9 6.39 17.16 9.80
C LYS A 9 6.76 16.98 8.33
N ILE A 10 7.88 16.30 8.04
CA ILE A 10 8.29 15.98 6.66
C ILE A 10 7.23 15.12 5.98
N TYR A 11 6.73 14.12 6.70
CA TYR A 11 5.66 13.25 6.26
C TYR A 11 4.39 14.02 5.89
N LEU A 12 3.86 14.84 6.81
CA LEU A 12 2.67 15.66 6.57
C LEU A 12 2.85 16.61 5.37
N ASN A 13 4.04 17.17 5.20
CA ASN A 13 4.34 18.05 4.06
C ASN A 13 4.31 17.28 2.73
N ARG A 14 4.89 16.07 2.66
CA ARG A 14 4.86 15.24 1.45
C ARG A 14 3.42 14.87 1.06
N LEU A 15 2.59 14.51 2.03
CA LEU A 15 1.16 14.28 1.80
C LEU A 15 0.44 15.51 1.23
N LYS A 16 0.68 16.68 1.83
CA LYS A 16 0.07 17.94 1.38
C LYS A 16 0.43 18.26 -0.06
N LEU A 17 1.68 18.03 -0.47
CA LEU A 17 2.13 18.25 -1.85
C LEU A 17 1.40 17.36 -2.84
N ILE A 18 1.20 16.07 -2.52
CA ILE A 18 0.42 15.14 -3.36
C ILE A 18 -1.03 15.62 -3.48
N LEU A 19 -1.66 15.97 -2.35
CA LEU A 19 -3.06 16.43 -2.34
C LEU A 19 -3.25 17.73 -3.11
N GLN A 20 -2.34 18.71 -2.95
CA GLN A 20 -2.38 19.97 -3.68
C GLN A 20 -2.24 19.75 -5.19
N HIS A 21 -1.33 18.85 -5.60
CA HIS A 21 -1.15 18.56 -7.02
C HIS A 21 -2.43 18.00 -7.67
N PHE A 22 -3.24 17.26 -6.92
CA PHE A 22 -4.46 16.63 -7.41
C PHE A 22 -5.76 17.26 -6.89
N GLU A 23 -5.72 18.48 -6.36
CA GLU A 23 -6.83 19.08 -5.60
C GLU A 23 -8.18 19.03 -6.34
N LYS A 24 -8.19 19.30 -7.65
CA LYS A 24 -9.40 19.24 -8.50
C LYS A 24 -9.97 17.82 -8.72
N ARG A 25 -9.21 16.78 -8.37
CA ARG A 25 -9.54 15.36 -8.51
C ARG A 25 -9.70 14.66 -7.16
N VAL A 26 -9.53 15.40 -6.06
CA VAL A 26 -9.73 14.88 -4.70
C VAL A 26 -11.22 14.86 -4.40
N LYS A 27 -11.76 13.69 -4.06
CA LYS A 27 -13.09 13.53 -3.48
C LYS A 27 -12.94 13.14 -2.01
N SER A 28 -13.64 13.84 -1.12
CA SER A 28 -13.77 13.43 0.28
C SER A 28 -14.81 12.32 0.35
N ILE A 29 -14.47 11.19 1.00
CA ILE A 29 -15.42 10.09 1.20
C ILE A 29 -16.06 10.23 2.58
N VAL A 30 -15.46 9.76 3.68
CA VAL A 30 -15.87 9.97 5.09
C VAL A 30 -14.64 9.73 6.00
N ALA A 31 -14.65 10.19 7.27
CA ALA A 31 -13.62 9.88 8.29
C ALA A 31 -12.17 10.28 7.92
N GLY A 32 -12.00 11.39 7.21
CA GLY A 32 -10.69 11.88 6.78
C GLY A 32 -10.11 11.15 5.56
N LEU A 33 -10.82 10.16 5.02
CA LEU A 33 -10.45 9.47 3.79
C LEU A 33 -10.63 10.37 2.58
N LYS A 34 -9.55 10.55 1.83
CA LYS A 34 -9.53 11.30 0.57
C LYS A 34 -9.18 10.36 -0.56
N THR A 35 -9.92 10.46 -1.67
CA THR A 35 -9.62 9.71 -2.89
C THR A 35 -9.22 10.62 -4.02
N ILE A 36 -8.23 10.20 -4.77
CA ILE A 36 -7.71 10.89 -5.95
C ILE A 36 -8.07 10.04 -7.15
N GLY A 37 -8.82 10.60 -8.10
CA GLY A 37 -9.03 9.95 -9.40
C GLY A 37 -7.75 9.97 -10.25
N VAL A 38 -7.24 8.79 -10.59
CA VAL A 38 -5.90 8.57 -11.17
C VAL A 38 -5.99 8.05 -12.60
N ILE A 39 -5.25 8.70 -13.49
CA ILE A 39 -4.61 8.06 -14.65
C ILE A 39 -3.19 7.75 -14.14
N GLY A 40 -2.61 6.56 -14.41
CA GLY A 40 -1.43 5.97 -13.73
C GLY A 40 -0.27 6.89 -13.26
N THR A 41 -0.12 8.07 -13.82
CA THR A 41 0.73 9.18 -13.35
C THR A 41 0.68 9.48 -11.84
N ALA A 42 -0.49 9.53 -11.19
CA ALA A 42 -0.51 9.83 -9.74
C ALA A 42 0.12 8.71 -8.91
N SER A 43 -0.06 7.47 -9.36
CA SER A 43 0.54 6.29 -8.77
C SER A 43 2.06 6.33 -8.82
N CYS A 44 2.61 6.67 -9.99
CA CYS A 44 4.06 6.86 -10.16
C CYS A 44 4.61 8.01 -9.29
N ILE A 45 3.83 9.08 -9.09
CA ILE A 45 4.24 10.20 -8.23
C ILE A 45 4.27 9.76 -6.76
N VAL A 46 3.28 9.00 -6.30
CA VAL A 46 3.26 8.42 -4.94
C VAL A 46 4.50 7.55 -4.73
N ASP A 47 4.80 6.64 -5.65
CA ASP A 47 5.98 5.76 -5.54
C ASP A 47 7.28 6.57 -5.41
N LYS A 48 7.45 7.62 -6.23
CA LYS A 48 8.64 8.47 -6.18
C LYS A 48 8.76 9.29 -4.90
N ILE A 49 7.66 9.91 -4.44
CA ILE A 49 7.68 10.79 -3.26
C ILE A 49 7.76 9.98 -1.96
N MET A 50 7.18 8.78 -1.95
CA MET A 50 7.04 7.93 -0.77
C MET A 50 8.04 6.77 -0.73
N ASN A 51 9.02 6.71 -1.65
CA ASN A 51 10.02 5.64 -1.69
C ASN A 51 10.75 5.42 -0.34
N ASP A 52 11.09 6.50 0.36
CA ASP A 52 11.75 6.45 1.69
C ASP A 52 10.77 6.38 2.87
N LEU A 53 9.46 6.33 2.58
CA LEU A 53 8.37 6.36 3.54
C LEU A 53 7.32 5.33 3.11
N PRO A 54 7.62 4.03 3.23
CA PRO A 54 6.72 2.99 2.75
C PRO A 54 5.43 3.00 3.55
N SER A 55 4.31 2.67 2.89
CA SER A 55 3.02 2.40 3.55
C SER A 55 3.01 1.03 4.24
N LEU A 56 3.70 0.06 3.64
CA LEU A 56 3.65 -1.35 4.07
C LEU A 56 5.05 -1.92 4.21
N ILE A 57 5.24 -2.76 5.22
CA ILE A 57 6.42 -3.60 5.39
C ILE A 57 5.94 -5.05 5.46
N ARG A 58 6.35 -5.87 4.50
CA ARG A 58 6.10 -7.32 4.49
C ARG A 58 7.35 -8.03 4.96
N LYS A 59 7.21 -8.84 6.00
CA LYS A 59 8.27 -9.68 6.58
C LYS A 59 7.95 -11.13 6.33
N SER A 60 8.96 -11.88 5.93
CA SER A 60 8.84 -13.30 5.65
C SER A 60 10.00 -14.04 6.29
N ARG A 61 9.68 -14.92 7.25
CA ARG A 61 10.67 -15.63 8.06
C ARG A 61 10.53 -17.13 7.85
N CYS A 62 11.59 -17.77 7.36
CA CYS A 62 11.65 -19.23 7.27
C CYS A 62 11.84 -19.83 8.67
N GLU A 63 11.15 -20.93 8.95
CA GLU A 63 11.32 -21.65 10.22
C GLU A 63 12.64 -22.43 10.28
N ASN A 64 13.25 -22.73 9.11
CA ASN A 64 14.55 -23.37 9.03
C ASN A 64 15.70 -22.37 9.29
N SER A 65 16.39 -22.55 10.40
CA SER A 65 17.56 -21.75 10.80
C SER A 65 18.77 -21.91 9.87
N GLN A 66 18.82 -22.98 9.07
CA GLN A 66 19.88 -23.22 8.08
C GLN A 66 19.51 -22.74 6.67
N CYS A 67 18.35 -22.09 6.50
CA CYS A 67 17.98 -21.53 5.22
C CYS A 67 18.97 -20.44 4.80
N VAL A 68 19.37 -20.45 3.53
CA VAL A 68 20.27 -19.42 2.96
C VAL A 68 19.63 -18.03 3.01
N ILE A 69 18.29 -17.97 2.93
CA ILE A 69 17.52 -16.73 3.10
C ILE A 69 16.49 -16.93 4.23
N PRO A 70 16.91 -16.78 5.50
CA PRO A 70 16.03 -17.04 6.64
C PRO A 70 15.05 -15.90 6.89
N LEU A 71 15.37 -14.67 6.46
CA LEU A 71 14.53 -13.49 6.58
C LEU A 71 14.50 -12.73 5.25
N MET A 72 13.30 -12.33 4.82
CA MET A 72 13.08 -11.40 3.72
C MET A 72 12.20 -10.26 4.20
N GLU A 73 12.55 -9.05 3.80
CA GLU A 73 11.75 -7.85 4.05
C GLU A 73 11.54 -7.13 2.72
N THR A 74 10.29 -6.81 2.40
CA THR A 74 9.95 -5.97 1.26
C THR A 74 9.11 -4.80 1.72
N ILE A 75 9.42 -3.62 1.21
CA ILE A 75 8.68 -2.40 1.50
C ILE A 75 7.84 -2.00 0.29
N SER A 76 6.68 -1.40 0.53
CA SER A 76 5.86 -0.81 -0.54
C SER A 76 5.35 0.57 -0.15
N SER A 77 5.41 1.50 -1.09
CA SER A 77 4.82 2.85 -1.00
C SER A 77 3.29 2.82 -0.91
N LYS A 78 2.64 1.76 -1.42
CA LYS A 78 1.19 1.63 -1.55
C LYS A 78 0.72 0.17 -1.56
N LEU A 79 -0.57 -0.02 -1.34
CA LEU A 79 -1.32 -1.24 -1.56
C LEU A 79 -2.06 -1.14 -2.89
N SER A 80 -1.83 -2.04 -3.84
CA SER A 80 -2.55 -2.05 -5.11
C SER A 80 -3.62 -3.14 -5.10
N LEU A 81 -4.88 -2.74 -5.20
CA LEU A 81 -6.07 -3.60 -5.22
C LEU A 81 -6.71 -3.57 -6.60
N ASN A 82 -7.03 -4.73 -7.15
CA ASN A 82 -7.74 -4.84 -8.41
C ASN A 82 -9.22 -5.15 -8.13
N VAL A 83 -10.10 -4.32 -8.68
CA VAL A 83 -11.55 -4.47 -8.52
C VAL A 83 -12.13 -5.01 -9.80
N TYR A 84 -12.53 -6.26 -9.73
CA TYR A 84 -13.37 -6.92 -10.73
C TYR A 84 -14.83 -6.79 -10.26
N GLU A 85 -15.78 -6.66 -11.21
CA GLU A 85 -17.20 -6.41 -10.89
C GLU A 85 -17.77 -7.30 -9.75
N ASN A 86 -18.70 -6.69 -8.99
CA ASN A 86 -19.43 -7.14 -7.79
C ASN A 86 -18.74 -6.89 -6.43
N GLU A 87 -19.45 -6.16 -5.56
CA GLU A 87 -19.17 -5.91 -4.13
C GLU A 87 -17.70 -5.80 -3.70
N PHE A 88 -17.04 -4.70 -4.08
CA PHE A 88 -15.73 -4.36 -3.54
C PHE A 88 -15.84 -3.82 -2.11
N GLN A 89 -15.49 -4.64 -1.13
CA GLN A 89 -15.33 -4.22 0.25
C GLN A 89 -13.87 -3.97 0.56
N ILE A 90 -13.45 -2.70 0.45
CA ILE A 90 -12.06 -2.29 0.68
C ILE A 90 -11.52 -2.76 2.04
N GLN A 91 -12.39 -2.84 3.05
CA GLN A 91 -12.00 -3.32 4.37
C GLN A 91 -11.57 -4.78 4.33
N LEU A 92 -12.35 -5.68 3.71
CA LEU A 92 -12.01 -7.09 3.61
C LEU A 92 -10.71 -7.31 2.83
N GLU A 93 -10.50 -6.55 1.75
CA GLU A 93 -9.28 -6.61 0.96
C GLU A 93 -8.04 -6.17 1.76
N ILE A 94 -8.16 -5.11 2.55
CA ILE A 94 -7.08 -4.68 3.44
C ILE A 94 -6.84 -5.75 4.51
N GLU A 95 -7.89 -6.26 5.15
CA GLU A 95 -7.79 -7.27 6.21
C GLU A 95 -7.13 -8.55 5.71
N ASP A 96 -7.50 -9.03 4.52
CA ASP A 96 -6.87 -10.20 3.90
C ASP A 96 -5.38 -9.94 3.62
N HIS A 97 -5.05 -8.75 3.12
CA HIS A 97 -3.66 -8.39 2.82
C HIS A 97 -2.76 -8.24 4.07
N LEU A 98 -3.36 -7.96 5.24
CA LEU A 98 -2.67 -7.87 6.53
C LEU A 98 -2.65 -9.21 7.29
N LYS A 99 -3.39 -10.21 6.81
CA LYS A 99 -3.45 -11.52 7.45
C LYS A 99 -2.08 -12.17 7.44
N THR A 100 -1.70 -12.74 8.59
CA THR A 100 -0.51 -13.59 8.67
C THR A 100 -0.83 -14.96 8.08
N TYR A 101 0.06 -15.47 7.24
CA TYR A 101 -0.12 -16.77 6.61
C TYR A 101 1.22 -17.52 6.47
N LYS A 102 1.13 -18.81 6.17
CA LYS A 102 2.28 -19.67 5.90
C LYS A 102 2.41 -19.92 4.41
N GLU A 103 3.63 -19.87 3.89
CA GLU A 103 3.97 -20.25 2.53
C GLU A 103 5.17 -21.22 2.52
N THR A 104 5.36 -21.90 1.40
CA THR A 104 6.54 -22.75 1.19
C THR A 104 7.76 -21.88 0.84
N CYS A 105 8.86 -22.03 1.57
CA CYS A 105 10.11 -21.36 1.28
C CYS A 105 10.69 -21.87 -0.05
N SER A 106 10.82 -20.99 -1.04
CA SER A 106 11.41 -21.31 -2.35
C SER A 106 12.88 -21.74 -2.31
N TYR A 107 13.59 -21.47 -1.20
CA TYR A 107 15.04 -21.76 -1.06
C TYR A 107 15.35 -23.08 -0.37
N CYS A 108 14.45 -23.58 0.48
CA CYS A 108 14.71 -24.80 1.25
C CYS A 108 13.49 -25.71 1.46
N GLY A 109 12.33 -25.40 0.86
CA GLY A 109 11.11 -26.22 0.94
C GLY A 109 10.36 -26.20 2.27
N ASN A 110 10.95 -25.68 3.34
CA ASN A 110 10.32 -25.57 4.66
C ASN A 110 9.26 -24.45 4.73
N GLU A 111 8.44 -24.50 5.78
CA GLU A 111 7.47 -23.45 6.05
C GLU A 111 8.12 -22.09 6.33
N ARG A 112 7.37 -21.06 5.97
CA ARG A 112 7.77 -19.66 6.10
C ARG A 112 6.56 -18.84 6.49
N ASN A 113 6.69 -18.13 7.61
CA ASN A 113 5.66 -17.25 8.14
C ASN A 113 5.77 -15.88 7.48
N VAL A 114 4.68 -15.41 6.91
CA VAL A 114 4.57 -14.11 6.25
C VAL A 114 3.62 -13.23 7.02
N SER A 115 4.06 -12.01 7.31
CA SER A 115 3.21 -10.96 7.88
C SER A 115 3.41 -9.64 7.14
N THR A 116 2.36 -8.82 7.12
CA THR A 116 2.39 -7.48 6.55
C THR A 116 1.93 -6.50 7.61
N GLU A 117 2.69 -5.43 7.80
CA GLU A 117 2.39 -4.37 8.77
C GLU A 117 2.20 -3.04 8.02
N ILE A 118 1.17 -2.28 8.40
CA ILE A 118 1.04 -0.88 7.99
C ILE A 118 2.02 -0.05 8.83
N THR A 119 2.67 0.92 8.20
CA THR A 119 3.61 1.80 8.89
C THR A 119 2.86 2.94 9.60
N THR A 120 2.97 4.16 9.09
CA THR A 120 2.32 5.37 9.58
C THR A 120 1.13 5.76 8.70
N HIS A 121 0.97 5.12 7.55
CA HIS A 121 -0.04 5.45 6.56
C HIS A 121 -0.24 4.35 5.54
N LEU A 122 -1.35 4.45 4.83
CA LEU A 122 -1.67 3.53 3.77
C LEU A 122 -2.18 4.30 2.55
N PHE A 123 -1.39 4.29 1.49
CA PHE A 123 -1.89 4.58 0.14
C PHE A 123 -2.48 3.32 -0.46
N ILE A 124 -3.69 3.40 -0.98
CA ILE A 124 -4.37 2.29 -1.66
C ILE A 124 -4.64 2.71 -3.08
N GLU A 125 -3.96 2.09 -4.04
CA GLU A 125 -4.31 2.17 -5.44
C GLU A 125 -5.40 1.14 -5.75
N ILE A 126 -6.51 1.58 -6.31
CA ILE A 126 -7.65 0.75 -6.68
C ILE A 126 -7.78 0.81 -8.19
N SER A 127 -7.55 -0.30 -8.88
CA SER A 127 -7.73 -0.42 -10.32
C SER A 127 -9.06 -1.09 -10.63
N TYR A 128 -10.04 -0.33 -11.13
CA TYR A 128 -11.35 -0.84 -11.52
C TYR A 128 -11.36 -1.31 -12.99
N LEU A 129 -11.77 -2.56 -13.21
CA LEU A 129 -11.86 -3.20 -14.52
C LEU A 129 -13.32 -3.54 -14.86
N PRO A 130 -14.06 -2.68 -15.60
CA PRO A 130 -15.43 -2.98 -16.03
C PRO A 130 -15.46 -4.06 -17.11
N LYS A 131 -16.50 -4.91 -17.13
CA LYS A 131 -16.72 -5.82 -18.27
C LYS A 131 -17.22 -5.03 -19.49
N GLY A 132 -16.64 -5.33 -20.64
CA GLY A 132 -17.19 -4.92 -21.95
C GLY A 132 -16.76 -3.54 -22.48
N LYS A 133 -15.94 -2.76 -21.74
CA LYS A 133 -15.26 -1.56 -22.27
C LYS A 133 -13.88 -1.41 -21.65
N PHE A 134 -12.86 -1.14 -22.46
CA PHE A 134 -11.48 -0.86 -22.04
C PHE A 134 -11.35 0.52 -21.38
N ILE A 135 -12.05 0.77 -20.27
CA ILE A 135 -11.92 2.01 -19.51
C ILE A 135 -11.46 1.65 -18.10
N ASN A 136 -10.14 1.73 -17.88
CA ASN A 136 -9.53 1.58 -16.57
C ASN A 136 -9.77 2.86 -15.76
N TYR A 137 -10.44 2.73 -14.62
CA TYR A 137 -10.50 3.81 -13.62
C TYR A 137 -9.61 3.41 -12.45
N THR A 138 -8.53 4.15 -12.23
CA THR A 138 -7.68 3.94 -11.06
C THR A 138 -7.98 5.02 -10.02
N ASN A 139 -8.17 4.67 -8.75
CA ASN A 139 -8.34 5.63 -7.66
C ASN A 139 -7.24 5.41 -6.60
N LEU A 140 -6.67 6.47 -6.06
CA LEU A 140 -5.75 6.41 -4.92
C LEU A 140 -6.47 6.89 -3.67
N ILE A 141 -6.59 6.03 -2.66
CA ILE A 141 -7.13 6.37 -1.35
C ILE A 141 -5.96 6.58 -0.39
N ASN A 142 -6.02 7.63 0.44
CA ASN A 142 -5.05 7.87 1.49
C ASN A 142 -5.70 7.70 2.87
N ILE A 143 -5.09 6.88 3.72
CA ILE A 143 -5.44 6.68 5.14
C ILE A 143 -4.24 7.07 6.00
N ILE A 144 -4.45 8.01 6.94
CA ILE A 144 -3.47 8.37 7.96
C ILE A 144 -3.93 7.70 9.26
N LEU A 145 -3.04 6.92 9.89
CA LEU A 145 -3.29 6.25 11.17
C LEU A 145 -2.81 7.08 12.37
#